data_AF-A0A9R0YUR0-F1
#
_entry.id   AF-A0A9R0YUR0-F1
#
_cell.length_a   1.000
_cell.length_b   1.000
_cell.length_c   1.000
_cell.angle_alpha   90.00
_cell.angle_beta   90.00
_cell.angle_gamma   90.00
#
_symmetry.space_group_name_H-M   'P 1'
#
loop_
_entity.id
_entity.type
_entity.pdbx_description
1 polymer ?
#
loop_
_entity_poly.entity_id
_entity_poly.type
_entity_poly.pdbx_seq_one_letter_code
_entity_poly.pdbx_strand_id
1 'polypeptide(L)'
;MAPGARIAVYKACWEEGCASSDILAAFDEAIADGVDVISVSLGAVGNAPEFYDDTTAVGAFRAVSKGIVVSASAGNSGPGDSTACNIAPWFLTVGASTLNRQFPADVILGNGETFTGTSLYAGEPLAANKIPLVYGGDVGSKVCEEGKLNATMLAGGAGAILASTEVYGEQAISSPHVHPATAIPFAAAEKIRKYITMQNSPTATIVFRGTVVGPTPPSPRMAAFSSRGPNFRAPEIFKPDVTAPGVDILAAWTGANSPTELDGDTRSGIAALLRQNRPEWSPATIKSALMTTAYNADNAGGVIGDMSTGDASTPFARGAGHIDPNRAVDPGLVYDAGAEDYITFLCALGYTAEQVAVFDSSTNCSTRAGSSAGDHNYPAFSVVFTSNKLVVVRQRRVVRNVGGDARATYRAKVTAPDGVRVTVIPRTLRFSATQKTREYVVTFAQRIFGSVTKNHTFGSIEWSDRKHSVMSPIAITWPESQVADM
;
A
#
# COMPACT_ATOMS: atom_id res chain seq x y z
N MET A 1 -2.35 18.10 -0.22
CA MET A 1 -0.87 17.99 -0.25
C MET A 1 -0.22 19.13 -1.02
N ALA A 2 -0.64 19.46 -2.24
CA ALA A 2 -0.08 20.59 -3.02
C ALA A 2 -1.14 21.64 -3.39
N PRO A 3 -1.53 22.58 -2.52
CA PRO A 3 -2.62 23.52 -2.78
C PRO A 3 -2.41 24.44 -3.99
N GLY A 4 -1.15 24.68 -4.40
CA GLY A 4 -0.81 25.50 -5.56
C GLY A 4 -0.69 24.73 -6.88
N ALA A 5 -0.84 23.40 -6.87
CA ALA A 5 -0.78 22.60 -8.09
C ALA A 5 -2.02 22.84 -8.97
N ARG A 6 -1.84 22.76 -10.29
CA ARG A 6 -2.95 22.77 -11.25
C ARG A 6 -3.52 21.36 -11.37
N ILE A 7 -4.83 21.26 -11.60
CA ILE A 7 -5.54 19.99 -11.77
C ILE A 7 -6.04 19.92 -13.21
N ALA A 8 -5.69 18.84 -13.91
CA ALA A 8 -6.31 18.43 -15.16
C ALA A 8 -7.04 17.10 -14.91
N VAL A 9 -8.30 17.02 -15.33
CA VAL A 9 -9.17 15.86 -15.05
C VAL A 9 -9.44 15.12 -16.34
N TYR A 10 -9.07 13.84 -16.36
CA TYR A 10 -9.31 12.91 -17.46
C TYR A 10 -10.24 11.81 -16.97
N LYS A 11 -11.52 11.87 -17.34
CA LYS A 11 -12.52 10.90 -16.90
C LYS A 11 -12.42 9.63 -17.76
N ALA A 12 -11.98 8.53 -17.15
CA ALA A 12 -11.86 7.21 -17.79
C ALA A 12 -12.83 6.16 -17.23
N CYS A 13 -13.68 6.54 -16.28
CA CYS A 13 -14.61 5.64 -15.61
C CYS A 13 -16.03 6.17 -15.68
N TRP A 14 -16.96 5.25 -15.88
CA TRP A 14 -18.39 5.46 -15.99
C TRP A 14 -19.12 4.56 -14.99
N GLU A 15 -20.45 4.57 -14.97
CA GLU A 15 -21.25 3.77 -14.03
C GLU A 15 -21.00 2.27 -14.24
N GLU A 16 -20.74 1.86 -15.49
CA GLU A 16 -20.45 0.49 -15.88
C GLU A 16 -18.99 0.06 -15.62
N GLY A 17 -18.16 0.97 -15.11
CA GLY A 17 -16.75 0.76 -14.81
C GLY A 17 -15.80 1.55 -15.71
N CYS A 18 -14.54 1.14 -15.72
CA CYS A 18 -13.46 1.82 -16.43
C CYS A 18 -13.00 0.98 -17.60
N ALA A 19 -13.38 1.38 -18.83
CA ALA A 19 -12.99 0.66 -20.03
C ALA A 19 -11.49 0.81 -20.31
N SER A 20 -10.83 -0.29 -20.69
CA SER A 20 -9.40 -0.29 -21.02
C SER A 20 -9.01 0.73 -22.11
N SER A 21 -9.91 0.97 -23.08
CA SER A 21 -9.74 1.99 -24.12
C SER A 21 -9.72 3.41 -23.56
N ASP A 22 -10.62 3.70 -22.62
CA ASP A 22 -10.79 5.03 -22.04
C ASP A 22 -9.61 5.37 -21.12
N ILE A 23 -9.10 4.36 -20.40
CA ILE A 23 -7.88 4.49 -19.59
C ILE A 23 -6.70 4.85 -20.48
N LEU A 24 -6.48 4.13 -21.59
CA LEU A 24 -5.37 4.44 -22.50
C LEU A 24 -5.52 5.82 -23.14
N ALA A 25 -6.72 6.19 -23.58
CA ALA A 25 -6.98 7.51 -24.14
C ALA A 25 -6.71 8.63 -23.13
N ALA A 26 -7.09 8.44 -21.86
CA ALA A 26 -6.81 9.38 -20.79
C ALA A 26 -5.30 9.54 -20.52
N PHE A 27 -4.54 8.44 -20.54
CA PHE A 27 -3.07 8.50 -20.44
C PHE A 27 -2.46 9.23 -21.63
N ASP A 28 -2.84 8.89 -22.86
CA ASP A 28 -2.27 9.49 -24.07
C ASP A 28 -2.54 11.01 -24.10
N GLU A 29 -3.75 11.45 -23.73
CA GLU A 29 -4.10 12.88 -23.65
C GLU A 29 -3.34 13.58 -22.51
N ALA A 30 -3.30 12.99 -21.30
CA ALA A 30 -2.56 13.58 -20.19
C ALA A 30 -1.06 13.75 -20.49
N ILE A 31 -0.48 12.78 -21.21
CA ILE A 31 0.88 12.84 -21.69
C ILE A 31 1.06 13.97 -22.73
N ALA A 32 0.12 14.11 -23.67
CA ALA A 32 0.16 15.14 -24.71
C ALA A 32 0.05 16.55 -24.13
N ASP A 33 -0.79 16.72 -23.11
CA ASP A 33 -0.95 17.96 -22.35
C ASP A 33 0.27 18.31 -21.47
N GLY A 34 1.22 17.39 -21.32
CA GLY A 34 2.48 17.63 -20.62
C GLY A 34 2.33 17.73 -19.11
N VAL A 35 1.44 16.92 -18.51
CA VAL A 35 1.28 16.88 -17.05
C VAL A 35 2.56 16.40 -16.33
N ASP A 36 2.80 16.89 -15.11
CA ASP A 36 3.97 16.50 -14.32
C ASP A 36 3.81 15.16 -13.58
N VAL A 37 2.59 14.88 -13.13
CA VAL A 37 2.24 13.71 -12.31
C VAL A 37 0.84 13.25 -12.70
N ILE A 38 0.67 11.94 -12.87
CA ILE A 38 -0.61 11.28 -13.06
C ILE A 38 -0.97 10.54 -11.76
N SER A 39 -2.19 10.75 -11.29
CA SER A 39 -2.80 10.05 -10.15
C SER A 39 -3.80 9.05 -10.68
N VAL A 40 -3.61 7.75 -10.39
CA VAL A 40 -4.52 6.70 -10.85
C VAL A 40 -5.00 5.87 -9.67
N SER A 41 -6.23 6.10 -9.23
CA SER A 41 -6.93 5.27 -8.24
C SER A 41 -7.69 4.11 -8.90
N LEU A 42 -7.13 3.52 -9.94
CA LEU A 42 -7.74 2.42 -10.71
C LEU A 42 -6.79 1.23 -10.70
N GLY A 43 -7.33 0.04 -10.90
CA GLY A 43 -6.53 -1.18 -11.03
C GLY A 43 -7.41 -2.38 -11.36
N ALA A 44 -6.77 -3.48 -11.73
CA ALA A 44 -7.50 -4.71 -12.02
C ALA A 44 -8.25 -5.24 -10.79
N VAL A 45 -9.45 -5.77 -11.03
CA VAL A 45 -10.22 -6.51 -10.02
C VAL A 45 -9.74 -7.96 -10.01
N GLY A 46 -9.32 -8.45 -8.85
CA GLY A 46 -8.73 -9.79 -8.71
C GLY A 46 -7.23 -9.78 -8.94
N ASN A 47 -6.72 -10.78 -9.69
CA ASN A 47 -5.28 -10.89 -9.96
C ASN A 47 -4.84 -9.86 -11.00
N ALA A 48 -3.69 -9.23 -10.76
CA ALA A 48 -3.12 -8.30 -11.74
C ALA A 48 -2.86 -8.99 -13.11
N PRO A 49 -3.09 -8.31 -14.25
CA PRO A 49 -2.81 -8.90 -15.57
C PRO A 49 -1.30 -9.05 -15.79
N GLU A 50 -0.92 -9.68 -16.91
CA GLU A 50 0.45 -9.50 -17.43
C GLU A 50 0.66 -8.04 -17.82
N PHE A 51 1.89 -7.52 -17.72
CA PHE A 51 2.11 -6.09 -17.92
C PHE A 51 1.70 -5.60 -19.32
N TYR A 52 1.85 -6.44 -20.35
CA TYR A 52 1.47 -6.10 -21.73
C TYR A 52 -0.05 -6.13 -21.97
N ASP A 53 -0.81 -6.83 -21.12
CA ASP A 53 -2.28 -6.88 -21.16
C ASP A 53 -2.91 -5.87 -20.18
N ASP A 54 -2.12 -5.31 -19.26
CA ASP A 54 -2.54 -4.26 -18.33
C ASP A 54 -2.41 -2.88 -19.00
N THR A 55 -3.53 -2.36 -19.48
CA THR A 55 -3.60 -1.05 -20.11
C THR A 55 -3.19 0.11 -19.20
N THR A 56 -3.37 -0.03 -17.89
CA THR A 56 -2.88 0.95 -16.91
C THR A 56 -1.36 0.90 -16.85
N ALA A 57 -0.77 -0.30 -16.83
CA ALA A 57 0.69 -0.47 -16.86
C ALA A 57 1.30 0.05 -18.17
N VAL A 58 0.67 -0.23 -19.32
CA VAL A 58 1.11 0.26 -20.64
C VAL A 58 1.05 1.80 -20.71
N GLY A 59 -0.07 2.40 -20.33
CA GLY A 59 -0.20 3.87 -20.27
C GLY A 59 0.81 4.51 -19.32
N ALA A 60 1.02 3.90 -18.16
CA ALA A 60 1.98 4.37 -17.18
C ALA A 60 3.43 4.26 -17.65
N PHE A 61 3.78 3.20 -18.38
CA PHE A 61 5.11 3.05 -18.98
C PHE A 61 5.41 4.20 -19.94
N ARG A 62 4.44 4.54 -20.81
CA ARG A 62 4.58 5.66 -21.77
C ARG A 62 4.75 6.99 -21.04
N ALA A 63 3.98 7.23 -19.98
CA ALA A 63 4.08 8.43 -19.16
C ALA A 63 5.46 8.54 -18.48
N VAL A 64 5.91 7.49 -17.81
CA VAL A 64 7.21 7.44 -17.12
C VAL A 64 8.37 7.59 -18.10
N SER A 65 8.26 7.01 -19.30
CA SER A 65 9.27 7.16 -20.36
C SER A 65 9.41 8.60 -20.85
N LYS A 66 8.38 9.44 -20.66
CA LYS A 66 8.39 10.88 -20.93
C LYS A 66 8.68 11.74 -19.70
N GLY A 67 9.08 11.11 -18.58
CA GLY A 67 9.45 11.82 -17.35
C GLY A 67 8.29 12.18 -16.43
N ILE A 68 7.10 11.61 -16.66
CA ILE A 68 5.89 11.87 -15.87
C ILE A 68 5.76 10.81 -14.77
N VAL A 69 5.60 11.23 -13.51
CA VAL A 69 5.42 10.28 -12.39
C VAL A 69 4.01 9.71 -12.42
N VAL A 70 3.85 8.40 -12.26
CA VAL A 70 2.54 7.76 -12.12
C VAL A 70 2.39 7.16 -10.73
N SER A 71 1.51 7.75 -9.93
CA SER A 71 1.13 7.26 -8.59
C SER A 71 -0.13 6.44 -8.71
N ALA A 72 -0.07 5.18 -8.26
CA ALA A 72 -1.19 4.25 -8.35
C ALA A 72 -1.50 3.60 -6.99
N SER A 73 -2.76 3.27 -6.74
CA SER A 73 -3.17 2.55 -5.52
C SER A 73 -2.66 1.10 -5.53
N ALA A 74 -2.37 0.54 -4.36
CA ALA A 74 -2.06 -0.89 -4.26
C ALA A 74 -3.29 -1.77 -4.53
N GLY A 75 -4.49 -1.27 -4.23
CA GLY A 75 -5.77 -2.00 -4.26
C GLY A 75 -6.36 -2.19 -2.87
N ASN A 76 -7.62 -2.66 -2.83
CA ASN A 76 -8.40 -2.85 -1.59
C ASN A 76 -8.78 -4.34 -1.37
N SER A 77 -8.00 -5.27 -1.91
CA SER A 77 -8.26 -6.72 -1.86
C SER A 77 -7.41 -7.44 -0.80
N GLY A 78 -6.77 -6.69 0.10
CA GLY A 78 -6.07 -7.24 1.26
C GLY A 78 -7.01 -7.93 2.26
N PRO A 79 -6.46 -8.57 3.32
CA PRO A 79 -5.07 -8.54 3.76
C PRO A 79 -4.22 -9.71 3.25
N GLY A 80 -4.75 -10.55 2.36
CA GLY A 80 -4.02 -11.70 1.82
C GLY A 80 -2.78 -11.30 1.01
N ASP A 81 -1.78 -12.18 0.97
CA ASP A 81 -0.58 -12.00 0.16
C ASP A 81 -0.90 -11.92 -1.33
N SER A 82 -0.08 -11.20 -2.09
CA SER A 82 -0.17 -11.07 -3.56
C SER A 82 -1.50 -10.50 -4.07
N THR A 83 -2.13 -9.62 -3.30
CA THR A 83 -3.41 -8.97 -3.64
C THR A 83 -3.25 -7.60 -4.29
N ALA A 84 -2.02 -7.10 -4.44
CA ALA A 84 -1.74 -5.83 -5.10
C ALA A 84 -1.93 -5.90 -6.62
N CYS A 85 -2.60 -4.92 -7.21
CA CYS A 85 -2.94 -4.91 -8.64
C CYS A 85 -2.04 -4.00 -9.50
N ASN A 86 -1.63 -2.82 -9.02
CA ASN A 86 -0.71 -1.95 -9.75
C ASN A 86 0.74 -2.31 -9.43
N ILE A 87 1.25 -3.38 -10.04
CA ILE A 87 2.51 -4.03 -9.64
C ILE A 87 3.70 -3.82 -10.58
N ALA A 88 3.53 -3.13 -11.71
CA ALA A 88 4.66 -2.82 -12.60
C ALA A 88 5.73 -1.93 -11.89
N PRO A 89 7.02 -2.10 -12.20
CA PRO A 89 8.10 -1.41 -11.48
C PRO A 89 8.13 0.12 -11.71
N TRP A 90 7.56 0.60 -12.81
CA TRP A 90 7.47 2.03 -13.14
C TRP A 90 6.36 2.78 -12.39
N PHE A 91 5.41 2.09 -11.75
CA PHE A 91 4.46 2.73 -10.85
C PHE A 91 5.11 3.13 -9.53
N LEU A 92 4.67 4.23 -8.92
CA LEU A 92 4.71 4.44 -7.48
C LEU A 92 3.44 3.84 -6.88
N THR A 93 3.53 2.63 -6.31
CA THR A 93 2.37 1.90 -5.76
C THR A 93 2.19 2.19 -4.28
N VAL A 94 1.02 2.69 -3.90
CA VAL A 94 0.76 3.24 -2.56
C VAL A 94 -0.24 2.37 -1.79
N GLY A 95 0.19 1.83 -0.64
CA GLY A 95 -0.67 1.19 0.34
C GLY A 95 -1.39 2.20 1.25
N ALA A 96 -2.47 1.77 1.89
CA ALA A 96 -3.32 2.62 2.74
C ALA A 96 -3.08 2.37 4.24
N SER A 97 -2.87 3.44 4.99
CA SER A 97 -2.84 3.40 6.46
C SER A 97 -3.81 4.38 7.10
N THR A 98 -4.06 4.15 8.38
CA THR A 98 -4.77 5.09 9.25
C THR A 98 -3.92 6.31 9.57
N LEU A 99 -4.57 7.26 10.23
CA LEU A 99 -4.01 8.48 10.78
C LEU A 99 -4.46 8.60 12.24
N ASN A 100 -3.99 9.61 12.95
CA ASN A 100 -4.27 9.81 14.39
C ASN A 100 -5.66 10.41 14.69
N ARG A 101 -6.53 10.52 13.68
CA ARG A 101 -7.93 10.94 13.78
C ARG A 101 -8.86 9.74 13.60
N GLN A 102 -9.90 9.67 14.41
CA GLN A 102 -10.91 8.62 14.41
C GLN A 102 -12.30 9.22 14.61
N PHE A 103 -13.32 8.39 14.37
CA PHE A 103 -14.73 8.75 14.59
C PHE A 103 -15.42 7.73 15.51
N PRO A 104 -15.09 7.71 16.82
CA PRO A 104 -15.58 6.66 17.72
C PRO A 104 -17.10 6.72 17.92
N ALA A 105 -17.72 5.55 17.86
CA ALA A 105 -19.13 5.36 18.21
C ALA A 105 -19.26 4.12 19.10
N ASP A 106 -19.52 4.35 20.38
CA ASP A 106 -19.50 3.29 21.40
C ASP A 106 -20.86 2.60 21.47
N VAL A 107 -20.87 1.26 21.39
CA VAL A 107 -22.04 0.42 21.68
C VAL A 107 -22.07 0.14 23.17
N ILE A 108 -23.14 0.57 23.86
CA ILE A 108 -23.35 0.29 25.28
C ILE A 108 -24.51 -0.69 25.43
N LEU A 109 -24.21 -1.90 25.90
CA LEU A 109 -25.17 -2.98 26.07
C LEU A 109 -26.02 -2.83 27.34
N GLY A 110 -27.14 -3.56 27.41
CA GLY A 110 -28.04 -3.61 28.56
C GLY A 110 -27.34 -4.05 29.85
N ASN A 111 -26.39 -4.98 29.75
CA ASN A 111 -25.55 -5.45 30.87
C ASN A 111 -24.44 -4.45 31.29
N GLY A 112 -24.29 -3.32 30.61
CA GLY A 112 -23.30 -2.27 30.92
C GLY A 112 -21.95 -2.43 30.22
N GLU A 113 -21.73 -3.52 29.49
CA GLU A 113 -20.51 -3.66 28.67
C GLU A 113 -20.51 -2.64 27.54
N THR A 114 -19.34 -2.08 27.26
CA THR A 114 -19.14 -1.06 26.23
C THR A 114 -18.12 -1.56 25.20
N PHE A 115 -18.45 -1.40 23.93
CA PHE A 115 -17.60 -1.76 22.79
C PHE A 115 -17.42 -0.57 21.88
N THR A 116 -16.18 -0.13 21.67
CA THR A 116 -15.89 0.98 20.77
C THR A 116 -15.95 0.53 19.32
N GLY A 117 -16.82 1.18 18.55
CA GLY A 117 -16.90 1.10 17.11
C GLY A 117 -16.50 2.40 16.43
N THR A 118 -16.80 2.51 15.15
CA THR A 118 -16.58 3.70 14.32
C THR A 118 -17.84 4.06 13.55
N SER A 119 -18.08 5.36 13.36
CA SER A 119 -19.21 5.86 12.59
C SER A 119 -18.97 7.25 12.01
N LEU A 120 -19.42 7.47 10.78
CA LEU A 120 -19.51 8.80 10.16
C LEU A 120 -20.91 9.40 10.26
N TYR A 121 -21.80 8.81 11.06
CA TYR A 121 -23.14 9.34 11.29
C TYR A 121 -23.07 10.71 11.99
N ALA A 122 -23.73 11.70 11.39
CA ALA A 122 -23.75 13.09 11.85
C ALA A 122 -25.17 13.62 12.12
N GLY A 123 -26.18 12.74 12.10
CA GLY A 123 -27.57 13.09 12.38
C GLY A 123 -27.90 13.07 13.88
N GLU A 124 -29.20 13.03 14.18
CA GLU A 124 -29.69 12.98 15.56
C GLU A 124 -29.29 11.68 16.27
N PRO A 125 -28.60 11.75 17.42
CA PRO A 125 -28.18 10.56 18.14
C PRO A 125 -29.39 9.76 18.63
N LEU A 126 -29.17 8.46 18.90
CA LEU A 126 -30.17 7.66 19.60
C LEU A 126 -30.47 8.31 20.96
N ALA A 127 -31.75 8.34 21.33
CA ALA A 127 -32.14 8.76 22.68
C ALA A 127 -31.35 7.98 23.73
N ALA A 128 -31.05 8.59 24.89
CA ALA A 128 -30.21 7.99 25.93
C ALA A 128 -30.72 6.64 26.48
N ASN A 129 -31.95 6.24 26.13
CA ASN A 129 -32.53 4.96 26.50
C ASN A 129 -31.96 3.83 25.65
N LYS A 130 -31.62 2.72 26.30
CA LYS A 130 -31.27 1.48 25.59
C LYS A 130 -32.51 0.92 24.92
N ILE A 131 -32.40 0.62 23.64
CA ILE A 131 -33.49 0.08 22.81
C ILE A 131 -33.31 -1.43 22.63
N PRO A 132 -34.40 -2.18 22.33
CA PRO A 132 -34.30 -3.60 22.01
C PRO A 132 -33.27 -3.87 20.90
N LEU A 133 -32.42 -4.86 21.11
CA LEU A 133 -31.40 -5.31 20.17
C LEU A 133 -31.80 -6.66 19.60
N VAL A 134 -31.62 -6.85 18.29
CA VAL A 134 -31.90 -8.13 17.62
C VAL A 134 -30.76 -8.48 16.66
N TYR A 135 -30.48 -9.77 16.50
CA TYR A 135 -29.50 -10.23 15.51
C TYR A 135 -30.14 -10.35 14.13
N GLY A 136 -29.50 -9.77 13.10
CA GLY A 136 -30.04 -9.74 11.74
C GLY A 136 -30.42 -11.11 11.18
N GLY A 137 -29.64 -12.15 11.51
CA GLY A 137 -29.93 -13.53 11.09
C GLY A 137 -31.27 -14.07 11.61
N ASP A 138 -31.70 -13.63 12.78
CA ASP A 138 -32.97 -14.05 13.39
C ASP A 138 -34.17 -13.28 12.80
N VAL A 139 -33.90 -12.21 12.05
CA VAL A 139 -34.89 -11.40 11.34
C VAL A 139 -34.69 -11.43 9.82
N GLY A 140 -34.04 -12.48 9.29
CA GLY A 140 -34.04 -12.81 7.86
C GLY A 140 -32.73 -12.58 7.10
N SER A 141 -31.77 -11.79 7.61
CA SER A 141 -30.49 -11.56 6.94
C SER A 141 -29.32 -11.34 7.90
N LYS A 142 -28.35 -12.27 7.88
CA LYS A 142 -27.12 -12.18 8.70
C LYS A 142 -26.25 -10.96 8.38
N VAL A 143 -26.37 -10.44 7.16
CA VAL A 143 -25.62 -9.29 6.64
C VAL A 143 -26.47 -8.03 6.54
N CYS A 144 -27.70 -8.07 7.08
CA CYS A 144 -28.64 -6.93 7.07
C CYS A 144 -28.91 -6.38 5.66
N GLU A 145 -29.00 -7.26 4.67
CA GLU A 145 -29.32 -6.91 3.28
C GLU A 145 -30.67 -6.17 3.19
N GLU A 146 -30.67 -5.07 2.44
CA GLU A 146 -31.85 -4.27 2.19
C GLU A 146 -32.98 -5.14 1.60
N GLY A 147 -34.20 -4.95 2.10
CA GLY A 147 -35.39 -5.70 1.65
C GLY A 147 -35.47 -7.16 2.11
N LYS A 148 -34.41 -7.74 2.71
CA LYS A 148 -34.42 -9.13 3.23
C LYS A 148 -34.67 -9.23 4.73
N LEU A 149 -34.71 -8.08 5.41
CA LEU A 149 -34.99 -7.97 6.81
C LEU A 149 -36.51 -7.95 7.08
N ASN A 150 -36.97 -8.71 8.08
CA ASN A 150 -38.37 -8.82 8.45
C ASN A 150 -38.87 -7.51 9.09
N ALA A 151 -39.52 -6.67 8.28
CA ALA A 151 -40.02 -5.36 8.68
C ALA A 151 -40.97 -5.39 9.89
N THR A 152 -41.76 -6.47 10.03
CA THR A 152 -42.70 -6.65 11.15
C THR A 152 -41.97 -6.86 12.48
N MET A 153 -40.79 -7.49 12.45
CA MET A 153 -39.95 -7.71 13.63
C MET A 153 -39.03 -6.52 13.93
N LEU A 154 -38.68 -5.73 12.91
CA LEU A 154 -37.81 -4.56 13.05
C LEU A 154 -38.56 -3.27 13.40
N ALA A 155 -39.87 -3.20 13.15
CA ALA A 155 -40.77 -2.12 13.57
C ALA A 155 -40.22 -0.70 13.32
N GLY A 156 -39.51 -0.48 12.20
CA GLY A 156 -38.84 0.80 11.92
C GLY A 156 -37.55 1.01 12.71
N GLY A 157 -36.70 -0.01 12.77
CA GLY A 157 -35.48 -0.08 13.58
C GLY A 157 -34.70 1.23 13.67
N ALA A 158 -34.35 1.63 14.90
CA ALA A 158 -33.79 2.94 15.18
C ALA A 158 -32.30 3.08 14.82
N GLY A 159 -31.60 1.98 14.56
CA GLY A 159 -30.18 1.99 14.18
C GLY A 159 -29.60 0.61 13.92
N ALA A 160 -28.32 0.56 13.54
CA ALA A 160 -27.62 -0.68 13.19
C ALA A 160 -26.23 -0.78 13.84
N ILE A 161 -25.85 -2.00 14.22
CA ILE A 161 -24.49 -2.36 14.63
C ILE A 161 -23.94 -3.30 13.56
N LEU A 162 -22.96 -2.84 12.80
CA LEU A 162 -22.38 -3.58 11.68
C LEU A 162 -21.12 -4.30 12.13
N ALA A 163 -21.10 -5.62 11.99
CA ALA A 163 -19.96 -6.43 12.37
C ALA A 163 -18.92 -6.49 11.24
N SER A 164 -17.67 -6.23 11.56
CA SER A 164 -16.56 -6.56 10.66
C SER A 164 -16.32 -8.06 10.60
N THR A 165 -15.75 -8.52 9.49
CA THR A 165 -15.38 -9.92 9.30
C THR A 165 -14.10 -10.25 10.05
N GLU A 166 -13.89 -11.53 10.35
CA GLU A 166 -12.68 -12.02 11.00
C GLU A 166 -11.39 -11.61 10.26
N VAL A 167 -11.45 -11.61 8.93
CA VAL A 167 -10.34 -11.24 8.04
C VAL A 167 -9.84 -9.80 8.29
N TYR A 168 -10.71 -8.89 8.75
CA TYR A 168 -10.34 -7.51 9.04
C TYR A 168 -9.88 -7.27 10.48
N GLY A 169 -9.88 -8.30 11.32
CA GLY A 169 -9.31 -8.25 12.67
C GLY A 169 -9.85 -7.10 13.51
N GLU A 170 -8.97 -6.14 13.81
CA GLU A 170 -9.27 -4.94 14.59
C GLU A 170 -9.92 -3.80 13.78
N GLN A 171 -9.92 -3.87 12.44
CA GLN A 171 -10.49 -2.82 11.62
C GLN A 171 -12.01 -2.93 11.56
N ALA A 172 -12.68 -1.87 12.02
CA ALA A 172 -14.05 -1.56 11.64
C ALA A 172 -14.05 -0.57 10.46
N ILE A 173 -14.85 -0.83 9.43
CA ILE A 173 -15.00 0.10 8.29
C ILE A 173 -16.01 1.16 8.67
N SER A 174 -15.54 2.39 8.75
CA SER A 174 -16.35 3.59 8.83
C SER A 174 -17.11 3.78 7.53
N SER A 175 -18.44 3.80 7.64
CA SER A 175 -19.33 4.13 6.52
C SER A 175 -20.23 5.30 6.90
N PRO A 176 -20.54 6.19 5.96
CA PRO A 176 -21.62 7.14 6.14
C PRO A 176 -22.96 6.40 6.17
N HIS A 177 -23.83 6.78 7.10
CA HIS A 177 -25.14 6.18 7.27
C HIS A 177 -26.20 7.25 7.38
N VAL A 178 -27.39 6.96 6.85
CA VAL A 178 -28.58 7.83 6.97
C VAL A 178 -29.32 7.65 8.30
N HIS A 179 -29.13 6.50 8.96
CA HIS A 179 -29.64 6.18 10.30
C HIS A 179 -28.48 6.00 11.28
N PRO A 180 -28.70 6.17 12.60
CA PRO A 180 -27.69 5.90 13.61
C PRO A 180 -27.10 4.49 13.43
N ALA A 181 -25.82 4.41 13.12
CA ALA A 181 -25.16 3.13 12.94
C ALA A 181 -23.70 3.20 13.32
N THR A 182 -23.14 2.07 13.75
CA THR A 182 -21.72 1.94 14.08
C THR A 182 -21.20 0.63 13.57
N ALA A 183 -20.01 0.65 12.99
CA ALA A 183 -19.25 -0.55 12.67
C ALA A 183 -18.37 -0.94 13.85
N ILE A 184 -18.28 -2.23 14.16
CA ILE A 184 -17.50 -2.75 15.28
C ILE A 184 -16.52 -3.84 14.82
N PRO A 185 -15.35 -3.96 15.46
CA PRO A 185 -14.40 -5.03 15.14
C PRO A 185 -14.99 -6.43 15.38
N PHE A 186 -14.46 -7.43 14.68
CA PHE A 186 -14.96 -8.80 14.73
C PHE A 186 -15.03 -9.36 16.17
N ALA A 187 -13.97 -9.16 16.96
CA ALA A 187 -13.93 -9.62 18.35
C ALA A 187 -15.00 -8.99 19.25
N ALA A 188 -15.40 -7.74 18.98
CA ALA A 188 -16.51 -7.08 19.68
C ALA A 188 -17.86 -7.63 19.20
N ALA A 189 -18.00 -7.86 17.89
CA ALA A 189 -19.21 -8.44 17.31
C ALA A 189 -19.53 -9.82 17.87
N GLU A 190 -18.53 -10.68 18.04
CA GLU A 190 -18.70 -12.01 18.66
C GLU A 190 -19.20 -11.93 20.11
N LYS A 191 -18.69 -10.96 20.89
CA LYS A 191 -19.16 -10.73 22.27
C LYS A 191 -20.60 -10.22 22.30
N ILE A 192 -20.93 -9.28 21.42
CA ILE A 192 -22.30 -8.74 21.29
C ILE A 192 -23.27 -9.85 20.84
N ARG A 193 -22.86 -10.69 19.89
CA ARG A 193 -23.67 -11.84 19.44
C ARG A 193 -23.94 -12.81 20.60
N LYS A 194 -22.93 -13.11 21.42
CA LYS A 194 -23.09 -13.93 22.62
C LYS A 194 -24.03 -13.27 23.64
N TYR A 195 -23.94 -11.96 23.82
CA TYR A 195 -24.86 -11.21 24.70
C TYR A 195 -26.31 -11.35 24.25
N ILE A 196 -26.59 -11.21 22.95
CA ILE A 196 -27.94 -11.33 22.38
C ILE A 196 -28.54 -12.70 22.69
N THR A 197 -27.77 -13.79 22.59
CA THR A 197 -28.28 -15.15 22.82
C THR A 197 -28.47 -15.50 24.31
N MET A 198 -27.74 -14.84 25.21
CA MET A 198 -27.80 -15.12 26.66
C MET A 198 -28.89 -14.32 27.40
N GLN A 199 -29.49 -13.31 26.76
CA GLN A 199 -30.46 -12.41 27.40
C GLN A 199 -31.86 -12.60 26.81
N ASN A 200 -32.88 -12.62 27.67
CA ASN A 200 -34.28 -12.72 27.22
C ASN A 200 -34.78 -11.43 26.53
N SER A 201 -34.17 -10.29 26.83
CA SER A 201 -34.52 -8.98 26.26
C SER A 201 -33.26 -8.12 26.12
N PRO A 202 -32.37 -8.47 25.17
CA PRO A 202 -31.13 -7.74 24.97
C PRO A 202 -31.45 -6.31 24.52
N THR A 203 -30.70 -5.35 25.05
CA THR A 203 -30.83 -3.94 24.70
C THR A 203 -29.47 -3.32 24.46
N ALA A 204 -29.41 -2.24 23.67
CA ALA A 204 -28.20 -1.46 23.47
C ALA A 204 -28.52 -0.01 23.11
N THR A 205 -27.52 0.85 23.18
CA THR A 205 -27.52 2.19 22.58
C THR A 205 -26.17 2.47 21.93
N ILE A 206 -26.11 3.49 21.07
CA ILE A 206 -24.90 3.94 20.39
C ILE A 206 -24.60 5.37 20.85
N VAL A 207 -23.40 5.61 21.35
CA VAL A 207 -22.92 6.93 21.77
C VAL A 207 -21.87 7.42 20.78
N PHE A 208 -22.22 8.44 20.01
CA PHE A 208 -21.31 9.07 19.05
C PHE A 208 -20.38 10.07 19.76
N ARG A 209 -19.08 9.93 19.57
CA ARG A 209 -18.07 10.82 20.18
C ARG A 209 -17.54 11.88 19.23
N GLY A 210 -18.05 11.91 18.00
CA GLY A 210 -17.60 12.81 16.95
C GLY A 210 -16.15 12.53 16.54
N THR A 211 -15.46 13.57 16.11
CA THR A 211 -14.06 13.47 15.68
C THR A 211 -13.13 13.50 16.89
N VAL A 212 -12.29 12.47 17.04
CA VAL A 212 -11.25 12.41 18.07
C VAL A 212 -9.89 12.39 17.40
N VAL A 213 -8.98 13.26 17.84
CA VAL A 213 -7.58 13.29 17.41
C VAL A 213 -6.72 13.04 18.63
N GLY A 214 -5.83 12.05 18.57
CA GLY A 214 -5.02 11.70 19.72
C GLY A 214 -3.96 10.66 19.41
N PRO A 215 -3.06 10.38 20.38
CA PRO A 215 -1.98 9.42 20.19
C PRO A 215 -2.45 7.96 20.23
N THR A 216 -3.70 7.71 20.65
CA THR A 216 -4.24 6.37 20.92
C THR A 216 -5.51 6.09 20.09
N PRO A 217 -5.64 4.88 19.52
CA PRO A 217 -4.60 3.87 19.28
C PRO A 217 -3.38 4.43 18.52
N PRO A 218 -2.22 3.75 18.62
CA PRO A 218 -1.03 4.13 17.88
C PRO A 218 -1.32 4.25 16.38
N SER A 219 -0.67 5.20 15.73
CA SER A 219 -0.85 5.48 14.31
C SER A 219 0.47 5.91 13.66
N PRO A 220 0.66 5.63 12.36
CA PRO A 220 -0.26 4.94 11.46
C PRO A 220 -0.32 3.42 11.71
N ARG A 221 -1.42 2.79 11.31
CA ARG A 221 -1.57 1.32 11.18
C ARG A 221 -2.03 0.98 9.77
N MET A 222 -1.56 -0.11 9.21
CA MET A 222 -2.00 -0.57 7.88
C MET A 222 -3.49 -0.88 7.90
N ALA A 223 -4.20 -0.44 6.87
CA ALA A 223 -5.56 -0.87 6.63
C ALA A 223 -5.57 -2.37 6.30
N ALA A 224 -6.51 -3.10 6.90
CA ALA A 224 -6.74 -4.51 6.63
C ALA A 224 -7.07 -4.73 5.15
N PHE A 225 -7.90 -3.85 4.56
CA PHE A 225 -8.24 -3.93 3.13
C PHE A 225 -7.08 -3.58 2.20
N SER A 226 -6.04 -2.88 2.67
CA SER A 226 -4.93 -2.46 1.79
C SER A 226 -4.29 -3.70 1.18
N SER A 227 -4.29 -3.80 -0.14
CA SER A 227 -3.67 -4.92 -0.85
C SER A 227 -2.19 -5.06 -0.52
N ARG A 228 -1.70 -6.30 -0.54
CA ARG A 228 -0.36 -6.70 -0.09
C ARG A 228 0.48 -7.23 -1.24
N GLY A 229 1.80 -7.11 -1.12
CA GLY A 229 2.73 -7.92 -1.89
C GLY A 229 2.73 -9.39 -1.43
N PRO A 230 3.62 -10.24 -1.97
CA PRO A 230 4.61 -9.95 -3.01
C PRO A 230 4.00 -9.55 -4.36
N ASN A 231 4.85 -9.07 -5.27
CA ASN A 231 4.48 -8.89 -6.66
C ASN A 231 4.37 -10.27 -7.34
N PHE A 232 3.17 -10.70 -7.73
CA PHE A 232 3.01 -12.05 -8.25
C PHE A 232 3.49 -12.25 -9.70
N ARG A 233 3.65 -11.17 -10.49
CA ARG A 233 4.16 -11.23 -11.88
C ARG A 233 5.68 -11.17 -11.94
N ALA A 234 6.27 -10.39 -11.05
CA ALA A 234 7.72 -10.25 -10.92
C ALA A 234 8.10 -10.24 -9.44
N PRO A 235 8.17 -11.41 -8.78
CA PRO A 235 8.45 -11.53 -7.35
C PRO A 235 9.74 -10.86 -6.87
N GLU A 236 10.71 -10.65 -7.75
CA GLU A 236 11.95 -9.92 -7.49
C GLU A 236 11.76 -8.39 -7.40
N ILE A 237 10.59 -7.88 -7.79
CA ILE A 237 10.20 -6.48 -7.62
C ILE A 237 9.31 -6.35 -6.39
N PHE A 238 9.77 -5.56 -5.44
CA PHE A 238 9.10 -5.34 -4.17
C PHE A 238 7.84 -4.46 -4.31
N LYS A 239 6.72 -4.87 -3.70
CA LYS A 239 5.45 -4.12 -3.66
C LYS A 239 4.71 -4.31 -2.31
N PRO A 240 3.89 -3.33 -1.87
CA PRO A 240 3.77 -1.98 -2.43
C PRO A 240 5.06 -1.18 -2.21
N ASP A 241 5.16 0.01 -2.81
CA ASP A 241 6.39 0.81 -2.72
C ASP A 241 6.49 1.56 -1.40
N VAL A 242 5.39 2.21 -1.03
CA VAL A 242 5.25 3.02 0.18
C VAL A 242 3.82 2.92 0.69
N THR A 243 3.60 3.43 1.90
CA THR A 243 2.27 3.62 2.48
C THR A 243 1.99 5.11 2.73
N ALA A 244 0.73 5.49 2.59
CA ALA A 244 0.24 6.83 2.87
C ALA A 244 -1.10 6.79 3.64
N PRO A 245 -1.54 7.91 4.23
CA PRO A 245 -2.86 8.00 4.84
C PRO A 245 -3.96 7.78 3.78
N GLY A 246 -4.77 6.75 3.97
CA GLY A 246 -5.82 6.32 3.03
C GLY A 246 -7.14 5.91 3.71
N VAL A 247 -7.21 5.94 5.04
CA VAL A 247 -8.43 5.64 5.81
C VAL A 247 -9.03 6.94 6.32
N ASP A 248 -10.35 7.09 6.18
CA ASP A 248 -11.11 8.19 6.78
C ASP A 248 -10.60 9.57 6.36
N ILE A 249 -10.42 9.75 5.06
CA ILE A 249 -9.78 10.91 4.47
C ILE A 249 -10.84 11.93 4.05
N LEU A 250 -10.74 13.17 4.56
CA LEU A 250 -11.66 14.24 4.18
C LEU A 250 -11.20 14.90 2.87
N ALA A 251 -12.08 14.94 1.86
CA ALA A 251 -11.85 15.54 0.54
C ALA A 251 -13.12 16.25 0.02
N ALA A 252 -13.00 16.93 -1.12
CA ALA A 252 -14.14 17.57 -1.77
C ALA A 252 -15.13 16.51 -2.29
N TRP A 253 -16.43 16.84 -2.26
CA TRP A 253 -17.51 15.98 -2.75
C TRP A 253 -18.44 16.78 -3.65
N THR A 254 -19.08 16.13 -4.62
CA THR A 254 -19.83 16.79 -5.70
C THR A 254 -21.05 17.58 -5.21
N GLY A 255 -21.57 17.27 -4.02
CA GLY A 255 -22.79 17.86 -3.45
C GLY A 255 -24.08 17.46 -4.16
N ALA A 256 -24.00 16.86 -5.35
CA ALA A 256 -25.13 16.35 -6.12
C ALA A 256 -25.61 14.97 -5.61
N ASN A 257 -24.71 14.15 -5.08
CA ASN A 257 -25.00 12.84 -4.48
C ASN A 257 -24.47 12.75 -3.05
N SER A 258 -25.03 11.83 -2.25
CA SER A 258 -24.56 11.52 -0.90
C SER A 258 -23.17 10.85 -0.93
N PRO A 259 -22.29 11.05 0.08
CA PRO A 259 -20.97 10.39 0.19
C PRO A 259 -20.96 8.84 0.25
N THR A 260 -22.10 8.18 0.06
CA THR A 260 -22.30 6.74 0.29
C THR A 260 -21.95 5.83 -0.90
N GLU A 261 -21.57 6.35 -2.09
CA GLU A 261 -21.39 5.56 -3.34
C GLU A 261 -19.90 5.33 -3.69
N LEU A 262 -19.29 4.30 -3.06
CA LEU A 262 -17.86 3.87 -3.08
C LEU A 262 -17.20 3.81 -4.50
N ASP A 263 -15.97 4.33 -4.75
CA ASP A 263 -14.65 3.71 -4.48
C ASP A 263 -13.45 4.73 -4.36
N GLY A 264 -12.50 4.41 -3.47
CA GLY A 264 -11.02 4.69 -3.45
C GLY A 264 -10.40 6.08 -3.79
N ASP A 265 -10.04 6.88 -2.79
CA ASP A 265 -9.18 8.10 -2.92
C ASP A 265 -7.68 7.78 -2.76
N THR A 266 -6.83 8.17 -3.73
CA THR A 266 -5.36 8.23 -3.54
C THR A 266 -4.80 9.63 -3.84
N ARG A 267 -3.86 10.06 -3.00
CA ARG A 267 -3.30 11.42 -3.01
C ARG A 267 -1.90 11.43 -3.65
N SER A 268 -1.79 11.89 -4.89
CA SER A 268 -0.51 12.04 -5.63
C SER A 268 0.27 13.35 -5.36
N GLY A 269 -0.28 14.25 -4.54
CA GLY A 269 0.24 15.63 -4.46
C GLY A 269 1.67 15.79 -3.90
N ILE A 270 2.26 14.80 -3.22
CA ILE A 270 3.64 14.91 -2.73
C ILE A 270 4.64 14.76 -3.89
N ALA A 271 4.38 13.85 -4.84
CA ALA A 271 5.25 13.69 -6.01
C ALA A 271 5.31 14.98 -6.83
N ALA A 272 4.19 15.72 -6.94
CA ALA A 272 4.15 17.01 -7.62
C ALA A 272 5.00 18.09 -6.90
N LEU A 273 5.00 18.11 -5.57
CA LEU A 273 5.86 19.02 -4.79
C LEU A 273 7.36 18.69 -4.96
N LEU A 274 7.71 17.41 -4.99
CA LEU A 274 9.09 16.98 -5.26
C LEU A 274 9.51 17.35 -6.68
N ARG A 275 8.65 17.14 -7.67
CA ARG A 275 8.89 17.55 -9.06
C ARG A 275 9.07 19.06 -9.19
N GLN A 276 8.28 19.87 -8.47
CA GLN A 276 8.44 21.32 -8.43
C GLN A 276 9.79 21.75 -7.83
N ASN A 277 10.23 21.09 -6.74
CA ASN A 277 11.51 21.40 -6.11
C ASN A 277 12.71 20.84 -6.88
N ARG A 278 12.51 19.78 -7.67
CA ARG A 278 13.54 19.04 -8.42
C ARG A 278 13.07 18.72 -9.85
N PRO A 279 12.92 19.73 -10.73
CA PRO A 279 12.37 19.54 -12.07
C PRO A 279 13.20 18.61 -12.96
N GLU A 280 14.46 18.38 -12.62
CA GLU A 280 15.39 17.50 -13.33
C GLU A 280 15.28 16.03 -12.92
N TRP A 281 14.57 15.71 -11.83
CA TRP A 281 14.49 14.33 -11.33
C TRP A 281 13.56 13.47 -12.17
N SER A 282 14.07 12.32 -12.60
CA SER A 282 13.25 11.29 -13.26
C SER A 282 12.13 10.78 -12.33
N PRO A 283 11.08 10.14 -12.88
CA PRO A 283 10.08 9.46 -12.06
C PRO A 283 10.66 8.45 -11.08
N ALA A 284 11.65 7.67 -11.52
CA ALA A 284 12.36 6.71 -10.66
C ALA A 284 13.11 7.42 -9.52
N THR A 285 13.72 8.57 -9.79
CA THR A 285 14.40 9.37 -8.76
C THR A 285 13.42 9.88 -7.70
N ILE A 286 12.25 10.41 -8.09
CA ILE A 286 11.20 10.86 -7.16
C ILE A 286 10.69 9.69 -6.32
N LYS A 287 10.40 8.56 -6.97
CA LYS A 287 10.01 7.31 -6.30
C LYS A 287 11.06 6.85 -5.30
N SER A 288 12.34 6.85 -5.71
CA SER A 288 13.44 6.49 -4.84
C SER A 288 13.53 7.38 -3.61
N ALA A 289 13.39 8.70 -3.77
CA ALA A 289 13.44 9.63 -2.65
C ALA A 289 12.32 9.33 -1.64
N LEU A 290 11.10 9.11 -2.11
CA LEU A 290 9.96 8.77 -1.26
C LEU A 290 10.14 7.44 -0.51
N MET A 291 10.68 6.42 -1.18
CA MET A 291 10.90 5.11 -0.58
C MET A 291 12.03 5.13 0.44
N THR A 292 13.19 5.70 0.09
CA THR A 292 14.40 5.57 0.93
C THR A 292 14.38 6.45 2.18
N THR A 293 13.48 7.44 2.22
CA THR A 293 13.29 8.32 3.39
C THR A 293 12.03 8.00 4.20
N ALA A 294 11.25 7.00 3.79
CA ALA A 294 10.06 6.56 4.51
C ALA A 294 10.39 6.09 5.94
N TYR A 295 9.43 6.27 6.85
CA TYR A 295 9.57 5.85 8.24
C TYR A 295 8.73 4.60 8.53
N ASN A 296 9.18 3.81 9.51
CA ASN A 296 8.58 2.51 9.84
C ASN A 296 8.01 2.44 11.27
N ALA A 297 8.10 3.54 12.02
CA ALA A 297 7.60 3.62 13.38
C ALA A 297 6.22 4.32 13.44
N ASP A 298 5.36 3.88 14.35
CA ASP A 298 4.19 4.62 14.75
C ASP A 298 4.53 5.74 15.75
N ASN A 299 3.53 6.52 16.12
CA ASN A 299 3.65 7.59 17.11
C ASN A 299 3.94 7.10 18.55
N ALA A 300 3.83 5.80 18.83
CA ALA A 300 4.23 5.18 20.10
C ALA A 300 5.66 4.63 20.06
N GLY A 301 6.35 4.72 18.91
CA GLY A 301 7.71 4.23 18.68
C GLY A 301 7.79 2.75 18.33
N GLY A 302 6.65 2.06 18.23
CA GLY A 302 6.56 0.68 17.74
C GLY A 302 6.65 0.61 16.22
N VAL A 303 6.83 -0.58 15.66
CA VAL A 303 6.68 -0.77 14.21
C VAL A 303 5.22 -0.53 13.84
N ILE A 304 4.96 0.16 12.73
CA ILE A 304 3.61 0.38 12.18
C ILE A 304 2.79 -0.92 12.26
N GLY A 305 1.69 -0.90 12.99
CA GLY A 305 0.82 -2.07 13.18
C GLY A 305 0.00 -2.42 11.95
N ASP A 306 -0.63 -3.59 11.96
CA ASP A 306 -1.55 -4.08 10.93
C ASP A 306 -2.90 -4.38 11.54
N MET A 307 -3.96 -3.71 11.08
CA MET A 307 -5.28 -3.89 11.68
C MET A 307 -5.88 -5.27 11.39
N SER A 308 -5.45 -5.99 10.36
CA SER A 308 -5.98 -7.34 10.10
C SER A 308 -5.50 -8.37 11.12
N THR A 309 -4.28 -8.22 11.65
CA THR A 309 -3.68 -9.17 12.59
C THR A 309 -3.61 -8.65 14.03
N GLY A 310 -3.57 -7.33 14.23
CA GLY A 310 -3.26 -6.70 15.52
C GLY A 310 -1.76 -6.63 15.83
N ASP A 311 -0.91 -7.20 14.96
CA ASP A 311 0.54 -7.28 15.14
C ASP A 311 1.29 -6.17 14.38
N ALA A 312 2.62 -6.16 14.47
CA ALA A 312 3.47 -5.35 13.60
C ALA A 312 3.26 -5.75 12.12
N SER A 313 3.08 -4.75 11.25
CA SER A 313 2.95 -5.00 9.82
C SER A 313 4.23 -5.60 9.23
N THR A 314 4.14 -6.15 8.03
CA THR A 314 5.30 -6.59 7.24
C THR A 314 5.64 -5.57 6.15
N PRO A 315 6.87 -5.57 5.62
CA PRO A 315 7.22 -4.79 4.43
C PRO A 315 6.33 -5.09 3.21
N PHE A 316 5.78 -6.29 3.04
CA PHE A 316 4.78 -6.55 1.97
C PHE A 316 3.42 -5.90 2.23
N ALA A 317 3.16 -5.40 3.43
CA ALA A 317 2.01 -4.54 3.70
C ALA A 317 2.35 -3.05 3.53
N ARG A 318 3.44 -2.58 4.15
CA ARG A 318 3.75 -1.14 4.24
C ARG A 318 4.75 -0.60 3.21
N GLY A 319 5.26 -1.46 2.35
CA GLY A 319 6.35 -1.14 1.46
C GLY A 319 7.64 -0.75 2.21
N ALA A 320 8.30 0.30 1.74
CA ALA A 320 9.45 0.90 2.42
C ALA A 320 9.08 1.60 3.74
N GLY A 321 7.79 1.87 3.97
CA GLY A 321 7.26 2.54 5.14
C GLY A 321 6.26 3.63 4.79
N HIS A 322 5.86 4.39 5.81
CA HIS A 322 5.01 5.56 5.63
C HIS A 322 5.82 6.75 5.10
N ILE A 323 5.27 7.45 4.12
CA ILE A 323 5.94 8.57 3.45
C ILE A 323 6.32 9.71 4.41
N ASP A 324 7.51 10.28 4.21
CA ASP A 324 8.01 11.50 4.87
C ASP A 324 8.38 12.54 3.80
N PRO A 325 7.46 13.49 3.51
CA PRO A 325 7.69 14.48 2.46
C PRO A 325 8.91 15.37 2.72
N ASN A 326 9.18 15.71 3.99
CA ASN A 326 10.24 16.65 4.34
C ASN A 326 11.62 16.02 4.14
N ARG A 327 11.79 14.76 4.54
CA ARG A 327 13.05 14.02 4.30
C ARG A 327 13.26 13.72 2.82
N ALA A 328 12.19 13.48 2.05
CA ALA A 328 12.28 13.15 0.63
C ALA A 328 12.82 14.29 -0.27
N VAL A 329 12.84 15.54 0.21
CA VAL A 329 13.42 16.69 -0.53
C VAL A 329 14.95 16.63 -0.60
N ASP A 330 15.60 16.05 0.41
CA ASP A 330 17.06 15.86 0.49
C ASP A 330 17.36 14.42 0.95
N PRO A 331 17.14 13.43 0.06
CA PRO A 331 17.30 12.01 0.42
C PRO A 331 18.77 11.60 0.50
N GLY A 332 19.72 12.43 0.06
CA GLY A 332 21.13 12.09 -0.07
C GLY A 332 21.43 11.22 -1.29
N LEU A 333 20.99 9.96 -1.30
CA LEU A 333 21.16 9.03 -2.43
C LEU A 333 19.83 8.62 -3.04
N VAL A 334 19.84 8.41 -4.36
CA VAL A 334 18.70 7.92 -5.14
C VAL A 334 19.09 6.77 -6.05
N TYR A 335 18.14 5.87 -6.28
CA TYR A 335 18.18 4.79 -7.26
C TYR A 335 17.44 5.29 -8.51
N ASP A 336 18.19 5.53 -9.57
CA ASP A 336 17.65 6.08 -10.81
C ASP A 336 17.42 4.98 -11.84
N ALA A 337 16.41 5.14 -12.69
CA ALA A 337 16.07 4.21 -13.76
C ALA A 337 15.33 4.96 -14.89
N GLY A 338 15.55 4.53 -16.13
CA GLY A 338 14.89 5.03 -17.32
C GLY A 338 14.13 3.96 -18.10
N ALA A 339 13.53 4.35 -19.22
CA ALA A 339 12.77 3.46 -20.11
C ALA A 339 13.58 2.21 -20.49
N GLU A 340 14.85 2.37 -20.86
CA GLU A 340 15.72 1.25 -21.24
C GLU A 340 15.96 0.24 -20.12
N ASP A 341 16.00 0.70 -18.86
CA ASP A 341 16.14 -0.20 -17.70
C ASP A 341 14.88 -1.03 -17.50
N TYR A 342 13.70 -0.45 -17.74
CA TYR A 342 12.43 -1.16 -17.68
C TYR A 342 12.27 -2.16 -18.83
N ILE A 343 12.68 -1.80 -20.05
CA ILE A 343 12.68 -2.73 -21.19
C ILE A 343 13.65 -3.89 -20.92
N THR A 344 14.84 -3.61 -20.39
CA THR A 344 15.80 -4.66 -19.98
C THR A 344 15.19 -5.58 -18.92
N PHE A 345 14.45 -5.02 -17.96
CA PHE A 345 13.69 -5.78 -16.99
C PHE A 345 12.61 -6.68 -17.64
N LEU A 346 11.82 -6.17 -18.58
CA LEU A 346 10.81 -6.97 -19.29
C LEU A 346 11.44 -8.13 -20.07
N CYS A 347 12.57 -7.88 -20.75
CA CYS A 347 13.35 -8.94 -21.39
C CYS A 347 13.86 -9.97 -20.38
N ALA A 348 14.28 -9.54 -19.17
CA ALA A 348 14.73 -10.43 -18.10
C ALA A 348 13.61 -11.31 -17.52
N LEU A 349 12.35 -10.91 -17.64
CA LEU A 349 11.19 -11.74 -17.31
C LEU A 349 10.87 -12.79 -18.38
N GLY A 350 11.55 -12.75 -19.53
CA GLY A 350 11.33 -13.68 -20.64
C GLY A 350 10.22 -13.28 -21.60
N TYR A 351 9.82 -12.00 -21.62
CA TYR A 351 8.82 -11.51 -22.58
C TYR A 351 9.33 -11.65 -24.02
N THR A 352 8.44 -12.02 -24.95
CA THR A 352 8.75 -12.13 -26.37
C THR A 352 8.89 -10.75 -27.03
N ALA A 353 9.41 -10.71 -28.25
CA ALA A 353 9.51 -9.47 -29.01
C ALA A 353 8.13 -8.83 -29.24
N GLU A 354 7.09 -9.63 -29.49
CA GLU A 354 5.71 -9.17 -29.68
C GLU A 354 5.13 -8.57 -28.40
N GLN A 355 5.40 -9.18 -27.24
CA GLN A 355 4.94 -8.68 -25.95
C GLN A 355 5.65 -7.38 -25.56
N VAL A 356 6.96 -7.29 -25.80
CA VAL A 356 7.73 -6.07 -25.54
C VAL A 356 7.37 -4.94 -26.50
N ALA A 357 6.95 -5.26 -27.74
CA ALA A 357 6.55 -4.27 -28.73
C ALA A 357 5.37 -3.38 -28.31
N VAL A 358 4.57 -3.82 -27.32
CA VAL A 358 3.52 -3.00 -26.69
C VAL A 358 4.10 -1.78 -25.97
N PHE A 359 5.31 -1.91 -25.43
CA PHE A 359 6.05 -0.86 -24.71
C PHE A 359 7.06 -0.15 -25.60
N ASP A 360 7.81 -0.91 -26.39
CA ASP A 360 8.80 -0.42 -27.34
C ASP A 360 8.93 -1.37 -28.53
N SER A 361 8.41 -0.94 -29.68
CA SER A 361 8.40 -1.70 -30.94
C SER A 361 9.78 -1.86 -31.59
N SER A 362 10.80 -1.14 -31.10
CA SER A 362 12.16 -1.20 -31.66
C SER A 362 13.08 -2.18 -30.94
N THR A 363 12.63 -2.79 -29.83
CA THR A 363 13.50 -3.59 -28.98
C THR A 363 13.72 -5.02 -29.48
N ASN A 364 14.97 -5.47 -29.32
CA ASN A 364 15.37 -6.86 -29.48
C ASN A 364 15.97 -7.42 -28.19
N CYS A 365 15.20 -8.22 -27.45
CA CYS A 365 15.63 -8.84 -26.19
C CYS A 365 16.81 -9.81 -26.33
N SER A 366 17.10 -10.34 -27.53
CA SER A 366 18.25 -11.24 -27.73
C SER A 366 19.60 -10.57 -27.46
N THR A 367 19.68 -9.24 -27.58
CA THR A 367 20.88 -8.45 -27.28
C THR A 367 21.02 -8.12 -25.78
N ARG A 368 19.98 -8.38 -24.98
CA ARG A 368 19.90 -8.07 -23.54
C ARG A 368 20.01 -9.35 -22.68
N ALA A 369 20.60 -10.41 -23.22
CA ALA A 369 20.72 -11.70 -22.56
C ALA A 369 21.59 -11.63 -21.28
N GLY A 370 21.13 -12.29 -20.20
CA GLY A 370 21.90 -12.43 -18.95
C GLY A 370 21.57 -11.43 -17.84
N SER A 371 20.63 -10.50 -18.05
CA SER A 371 20.07 -9.66 -16.97
C SER A 371 19.08 -10.45 -16.11
N SER A 372 19.06 -10.20 -14.80
CA SER A 372 18.04 -10.71 -13.89
C SER A 372 17.00 -9.63 -13.61
N ALA A 373 15.72 -10.00 -13.47
CA ALA A 373 14.67 -9.09 -13.02
C ALA A 373 15.03 -8.39 -11.70
N GLY A 374 15.70 -9.10 -10.79
CA GLY A 374 16.17 -8.56 -9.51
C GLY A 374 17.33 -7.57 -9.59
N ASP A 375 17.99 -7.45 -10.75
CA ASP A 375 19.02 -6.43 -10.99
C ASP A 375 18.44 -5.07 -11.43
N HIS A 376 17.11 -4.98 -11.67
CA HIS A 376 16.47 -3.70 -11.89
C HIS A 376 16.80 -2.73 -10.76
N ASN A 377 17.20 -1.49 -11.09
CA ASN A 377 17.77 -0.54 -10.14
C ASN A 377 16.70 0.08 -9.23
N TYR A 378 16.18 -0.74 -8.31
CA TYR A 378 15.03 -0.46 -7.47
C TYR A 378 15.47 -0.17 -6.03
N PRO A 379 14.85 0.77 -5.31
CA PRO A 379 15.21 1.16 -3.93
C PRO A 379 14.80 0.12 -2.86
N ALA A 380 14.59 -1.14 -3.26
CA ALA A 380 14.27 -2.27 -2.40
C ALA A 380 14.85 -3.57 -3.00
N PHE A 381 14.90 -4.61 -2.17
CA PHE A 381 15.38 -5.94 -2.57
C PHE A 381 14.30 -6.97 -2.28
N SER A 382 13.89 -7.72 -3.29
CA SER A 382 13.06 -8.91 -3.14
C SER A 382 13.79 -10.09 -3.76
N VAL A 383 13.94 -11.17 -2.98
CA VAL A 383 14.68 -12.37 -3.39
C VAL A 383 13.81 -13.59 -3.18
N VAL A 384 13.64 -14.38 -4.24
CA VAL A 384 12.90 -15.64 -4.17
C VAL A 384 13.88 -16.81 -4.17
N PHE A 385 13.80 -17.65 -3.14
CA PHE A 385 14.46 -18.94 -3.14
C PHE A 385 13.47 -20.01 -3.58
N THR A 386 13.79 -20.74 -4.65
CA THR A 386 12.92 -21.76 -5.25
C THR A 386 13.31 -23.18 -4.90
N SER A 387 14.39 -23.38 -4.14
CA SER A 387 14.89 -24.72 -3.83
C SER A 387 15.49 -24.81 -2.44
N ASN A 388 15.61 -26.06 -1.97
CA ASN A 388 16.18 -26.36 -0.66
C ASN A 388 17.71 -26.44 -0.67
N LYS A 389 18.32 -26.23 -1.83
CA LYS A 389 19.78 -26.19 -1.98
C LYS A 389 20.29 -24.84 -1.51
N LEU A 390 21.55 -24.77 -1.06
CA LEU A 390 22.20 -23.51 -0.76
C LEU A 390 22.29 -22.64 -2.03
N VAL A 391 21.32 -21.74 -2.21
CA VAL A 391 21.31 -20.78 -3.30
C VAL A 391 21.96 -19.48 -2.86
N VAL A 392 22.72 -18.89 -3.78
CA VAL A 392 23.29 -17.55 -3.64
C VAL A 392 22.70 -16.68 -4.74
N VAL A 393 21.96 -15.65 -4.36
CA VAL A 393 21.43 -14.64 -5.26
C VAL A 393 22.27 -13.38 -5.12
N ARG A 394 22.62 -12.75 -6.24
CA ARG A 394 23.30 -11.46 -6.28
C ARG A 394 22.40 -10.46 -6.99
N GLN A 395 22.27 -9.28 -6.40
CA GLN A 395 21.55 -8.16 -7.00
C GLN A 395 22.46 -6.93 -7.01
N ARG A 396 22.52 -6.25 -8.15
CA ARG A 396 23.30 -5.03 -8.38
C ARG A 396 22.44 -3.80 -8.20
N ARG A 397 23.04 -2.72 -7.67
CA ARG A 397 22.40 -1.41 -7.60
C ARG A 397 23.38 -0.31 -7.93
N VAL A 398 22.87 0.74 -8.55
CA VAL A 398 23.60 1.98 -8.83
C VAL A 398 22.89 3.12 -8.11
N VAL A 399 23.61 3.80 -7.23
CA VAL A 399 23.09 4.97 -6.51
C VAL A 399 23.77 6.23 -7.01
N ARG A 400 22.99 7.30 -7.10
CA ARG A 400 23.44 8.66 -7.46
C ARG A 400 23.34 9.57 -6.23
N ASN A 401 24.38 10.33 -5.95
CA ASN A 401 24.36 11.37 -4.92
C ASN A 401 23.62 12.61 -5.45
N VAL A 402 22.55 12.99 -4.75
CA VAL A 402 21.74 14.19 -4.96
C VAL A 402 21.74 15.13 -3.75
N GLY A 403 22.45 14.74 -2.68
CA GLY A 403 22.63 15.58 -1.51
C GLY A 403 23.45 16.83 -1.81
N GLY A 404 23.29 17.85 -0.95
CA GLY A 404 24.00 19.12 -1.12
C GLY A 404 25.54 19.03 -1.05
N ASP A 405 26.08 18.00 -0.40
CA ASP A 405 27.53 17.75 -0.35
C ASP A 405 27.98 16.80 -1.47
N ALA A 406 28.75 17.33 -2.41
CA ALA A 406 29.33 16.56 -3.50
C ALA A 406 30.41 15.56 -3.03
N ARG A 407 31.01 15.74 -1.84
CA ARG A 407 32.07 14.90 -1.27
C ARG A 407 31.57 14.08 -0.06
N ALA A 408 30.44 13.40 -0.24
CA ALA A 408 29.88 12.54 0.79
C ALA A 408 30.53 11.14 0.83
N THR A 409 30.56 10.53 2.03
CA THR A 409 30.95 9.12 2.22
C THR A 409 29.87 8.39 2.99
N TYR A 410 29.26 7.40 2.35
CA TYR A 410 28.21 6.58 2.95
C TYR A 410 28.77 5.23 3.38
N ARG A 411 28.30 4.72 4.53
CA ARG A 411 28.62 3.38 5.03
C ARG A 411 27.35 2.54 5.09
N ALA A 412 27.47 1.28 4.66
CA ALA A 412 26.37 0.33 4.71
C ALA A 412 26.21 -0.25 6.11
N LYS A 413 24.98 -0.24 6.62
CA LYS A 413 24.50 -1.04 7.74
C LYS A 413 23.48 -2.03 7.20
N VAL A 414 23.58 -3.29 7.62
CA VAL A 414 22.74 -4.37 7.14
C VAL A 414 22.02 -5.01 8.32
N THR A 415 20.70 -5.07 8.23
CA THR A 415 19.84 -5.89 9.09
C THR A 415 19.43 -7.10 8.27
N ALA A 416 20.07 -8.23 8.50
CA ALA A 416 19.83 -9.43 7.71
C ALA A 416 18.49 -10.07 8.07
N PRO A 417 17.67 -10.50 7.08
CA PRO A 417 16.51 -11.33 7.32
C PRO A 417 16.88 -12.68 7.95
N ASP A 418 15.97 -13.23 8.75
CA ASP A 418 16.10 -14.59 9.27
C ASP A 418 16.34 -15.60 8.13
N GLY A 419 17.22 -16.57 8.37
CA GLY A 419 17.59 -17.60 7.41
C GLY A 419 18.61 -17.20 6.33
N VAL A 420 18.94 -15.90 6.18
CA VAL A 420 19.82 -15.42 5.09
C VAL A 420 21.06 -14.70 5.61
N ARG A 421 22.21 -14.93 4.98
CA ARG A 421 23.39 -14.07 5.12
C ARG A 421 23.37 -13.01 4.01
N VAL A 422 23.34 -11.74 4.40
CA VAL A 422 23.39 -10.60 3.47
C VAL A 422 24.76 -9.95 3.52
N THR A 423 25.39 -9.77 2.35
CA THR A 423 26.71 -9.13 2.22
C THR A 423 26.66 -8.02 1.17
N VAL A 424 27.16 -6.83 1.51
CA VAL A 424 27.22 -5.65 0.63
C VAL A 424 28.67 -5.33 0.28
N ILE A 425 28.97 -5.18 -1.02
CA ILE A 425 30.30 -4.86 -1.53
C ILE A 425 30.21 -3.74 -2.59
N PRO A 426 30.97 -2.64 -2.45
CA PRO A 426 31.79 -2.28 -1.30
C PRO A 426 30.93 -1.91 -0.07
N ARG A 427 31.49 -1.94 1.14
CA ARG A 427 30.79 -1.50 2.37
C ARG A 427 30.78 0.02 2.57
N THR A 428 31.46 0.76 1.68
CA THR A 428 31.58 2.21 1.76
C THR A 428 31.57 2.79 0.35
N LEU A 429 30.70 3.78 0.14
CA LEU A 429 30.59 4.52 -1.12
C LEU A 429 31.12 5.93 -0.88
N ARG A 430 32.12 6.34 -1.66
CA ARG A 430 32.69 7.69 -1.61
C ARG A 430 32.25 8.42 -2.86
N PHE A 431 31.78 9.65 -2.75
CA PHE A 431 31.38 10.48 -3.88
C PHE A 431 32.30 11.69 -4.02
N SER A 432 32.32 12.28 -5.21
CA SER A 432 33.00 13.53 -5.50
C SER A 432 32.20 14.32 -6.53
N ALA A 433 32.57 15.59 -6.76
CA ALA A 433 31.94 16.43 -7.78
C ALA A 433 31.97 15.79 -9.19
N THR A 434 33.02 15.01 -9.51
CA THR A 434 33.19 14.33 -10.80
C THR A 434 32.59 12.93 -10.83
N GLN A 435 32.41 12.28 -9.67
CA GLN A 435 31.95 10.90 -9.59
C GLN A 435 30.71 10.81 -8.71
N LYS A 436 29.56 11.18 -9.31
CA LYS A 436 28.25 11.29 -8.65
C LYS A 436 27.51 9.96 -8.51
N THR A 437 27.91 8.91 -9.22
CA THR A 437 27.28 7.59 -9.18
C THR A 437 28.23 6.53 -8.61
N ARG A 438 27.68 5.54 -7.92
CA ARG A 438 28.40 4.36 -7.44
C ARG A 438 27.56 3.11 -7.58
N GLU A 439 28.20 2.05 -8.05
CA GLU A 439 27.62 0.70 -8.04
C GLU A 439 28.01 -0.04 -6.76
N TYR A 440 27.10 -0.89 -6.29
CA TYR A 440 27.40 -1.91 -5.29
C TYR A 440 26.61 -3.19 -5.57
N VAL A 441 27.10 -4.31 -5.04
CA VAL A 441 26.49 -5.62 -5.16
C VAL A 441 26.06 -6.12 -3.80
N VAL A 442 24.84 -6.63 -3.72
CA VAL A 442 24.31 -7.33 -2.55
C VAL A 442 24.26 -8.81 -2.86
N THR A 443 24.84 -9.62 -1.96
CA THR A 443 24.79 -11.07 -2.04
C THR A 443 23.91 -11.61 -0.91
N PHE A 444 22.89 -12.37 -1.28
CA PHE A 444 21.97 -13.09 -0.41
C PHE A 444 22.32 -14.57 -0.48
N ALA A 445 22.91 -15.11 0.58
CA ALA A 445 23.25 -16.51 0.69
C ALA A 445 22.34 -17.19 1.70
N GLN A 446 21.59 -18.20 1.26
CA GLN A 446 20.77 -19.04 2.12
C GLN A 446 21.64 -19.73 3.18
N ARG A 447 21.08 -20.01 4.36
CA ARG A 447 21.72 -20.85 5.39
C ARG A 447 20.98 -22.19 5.45
N ILE A 448 21.67 -23.31 5.68
CA ILE A 448 21.07 -24.67 5.70
C ILE A 448 20.16 -24.88 6.93
N PHE A 449 18.95 -25.41 6.67
CA PHE A 449 17.87 -26.03 7.47
C PHE A 449 17.49 -25.52 8.89
N GLY A 450 16.18 -25.26 9.08
CA GLY A 450 15.47 -25.44 10.36
C GLY A 450 15.00 -24.20 11.14
N SER A 451 15.13 -22.98 10.61
CA SER A 451 14.88 -21.74 11.41
C SER A 451 13.89 -20.74 10.82
N VAL A 452 13.23 -21.06 9.70
CA VAL A 452 12.28 -20.14 9.07
C VAL A 452 10.87 -20.70 9.24
N THR A 453 10.07 -20.03 10.05
CA THR A 453 8.67 -20.40 10.35
C THR A 453 7.65 -19.62 9.53
N LYS A 454 8.12 -18.73 8.64
CA LYS A 454 7.27 -17.83 7.84
C LYS A 454 7.64 -17.92 6.37
N ASN A 455 6.62 -17.86 5.50
CA ASN A 455 6.80 -17.82 4.04
C ASN A 455 7.70 -16.66 3.59
N HIS A 456 7.74 -15.59 4.39
CA HIS A 456 8.54 -14.40 4.12
C HIS A 456 9.35 -13.97 5.34
N THR A 457 10.62 -13.62 5.12
CA THR A 457 11.48 -12.98 6.14
C THR A 457 11.98 -11.63 5.64
N PHE A 458 12.24 -10.71 6.56
CA PHE A 458 12.46 -9.31 6.23
C PHE A 458 13.70 -8.72 6.89
N GLY A 459 14.29 -7.72 6.25
CA GLY A 459 15.47 -7.01 6.72
C GLY A 459 15.61 -5.66 6.03
N SER A 460 16.79 -5.07 6.10
CA SER A 460 17.07 -3.80 5.44
C SER A 460 18.55 -3.56 5.18
N ILE A 461 18.82 -2.68 4.23
CA ILE A 461 20.13 -2.06 4.01
C ILE A 461 19.96 -0.56 4.20
N GLU A 462 20.83 0.04 5.02
CA GLU A 462 20.87 1.47 5.24
C GLU A 462 22.24 2.01 4.82
N TRP A 463 22.24 3.01 3.94
CA TRP A 463 23.41 3.84 3.68
C TRP A 463 23.33 5.12 4.50
N SER A 464 24.33 5.38 5.34
CA SER A 464 24.39 6.61 6.13
C SER A 464 25.72 7.33 5.99
N ASP A 465 25.64 8.65 5.88
CA ASP A 465 26.76 9.60 5.99
C ASP A 465 26.71 10.41 7.31
N ARG A 466 25.90 9.97 8.28
CA ARG A 466 25.52 10.62 9.56
C ARG A 466 24.49 11.74 9.45
N LYS A 467 24.23 12.30 8.27
CA LYS A 467 23.18 13.31 8.05
C LYS A 467 21.94 12.66 7.42
N HIS A 468 22.17 11.90 6.37
CA HIS A 468 21.16 11.16 5.63
C HIS A 468 21.17 9.69 6.08
N SER A 469 20.00 9.08 5.96
CA SER A 469 19.77 7.66 6.16
C SER A 469 18.91 7.20 4.99
N VAL A 470 19.52 6.43 4.09
CA VAL A 470 18.94 5.94 2.84
C VAL A 470 18.64 4.46 3.04
N MET A 471 17.37 4.14 3.31
CA MET A 471 16.96 2.80 3.72
C MET A 471 16.28 2.05 2.58
N SER A 472 16.70 0.81 2.34
CA SER A 472 16.06 -0.10 1.39
C SER A 472 15.58 -1.35 2.12
N PRO A 473 14.30 -1.71 2.07
CA PRO A 473 13.82 -2.95 2.66
C PRO A 473 14.33 -4.17 1.88
N ILE A 474 14.49 -5.27 2.59
CA ILE A 474 14.78 -6.60 2.05
C ILE A 474 13.59 -7.49 2.37
N ALA A 475 13.08 -8.20 1.37
CA ALA A 475 12.15 -9.31 1.55
C ALA A 475 12.73 -10.58 0.92
N ILE A 476 12.63 -11.69 1.65
CA ILE A 476 13.01 -13.02 1.19
C ILE A 476 11.74 -13.85 1.15
N THR A 477 11.48 -14.48 0.00
CA THR A 477 10.41 -15.46 -0.16
C THR A 477 11.01 -16.85 -0.18
N TRP A 478 10.49 -17.71 0.69
CA TRP A 478 10.96 -19.07 0.90
C TRP A 478 10.09 -20.07 0.14
N PRO A 479 10.65 -21.21 -0.30
CA PRO A 479 9.83 -22.28 -0.87
C PRO A 479 9.01 -22.93 0.24
N GLU A 480 7.76 -23.33 -0.05
CA GLU A 480 6.84 -23.95 0.93
C GLU A 480 7.51 -25.09 1.72
N SER A 481 8.32 -25.93 1.04
CA SER A 481 9.03 -27.06 1.67
C SER A 481 10.12 -26.71 2.69
N GLN A 482 10.44 -25.42 2.91
CA GLN A 482 11.35 -24.95 3.97
C GLN A 482 10.67 -24.20 5.10
N VAL A 483 9.38 -23.91 4.95
CA VAL A 483 8.58 -23.38 6.03
C VAL A 483 8.29 -24.57 6.93
N ALA A 484 8.75 -24.53 8.19
CA ALA A 484 8.44 -25.60 9.12
C ALA A 484 6.92 -25.75 9.24
N ASP A 485 6.39 -26.96 9.07
CA ASP A 485 5.00 -27.27 9.39
C ASP A 485 4.74 -26.77 10.83
N MET A 486 3.79 -25.85 10.99
CA MET A 486 3.41 -25.28 12.29
C MET A 486 2.66 -26.29 13.16
#